data_AF-A0A971F3J6-F1
#
_entry.id   AF-A0A971F3J6-F1
#
_cell.length_a   1.000
_cell.length_b   1.000
_cell.length_c   1.000
_cell.angle_alpha   90.00
_cell.angle_beta   90.00
_cell.angle_gamma   90.00
#
_symmetry.space_group_name_H-M   'P 1'
#
loop_
_entity.id
_entity.type
_entity.pdbx_description
1 polymer ?
#
loop_
_entity_poly.entity_id
_entity_poly.type
_entity_poly.pdbx_seq_one_letter_code
_entity_poly.pdbx_strand_id
1 'polypeptide(L)'
;MAVRKYKASLLLNRLLRPLFSLYLNKLFNYSIVNKDILEGIKPPYIVLANHTNFWDPFLLSLCFSEPIYFVASDAYFRNPMLRRLLKLVGAIPKTKLVSDPGAIRGILEVVKNRGIIGIFPEGRRNWDGKTLPLLRPTAKLIKSLKIPVVSVLFKGANLSMPRWSSKTRKGRLSMELFKVLDPDQMKSLTVDEIFTEISYSLQYSEYDYQRTHMCRYRGRKKAEHLERFLFSCPECKSIDSMASEADTFKCAACGYHTVYNSYGFFESDLNPLHFDNPMDWNDWQLEHLHQLVYESLQSGRKQAILQEHSIIMRTGGKAGSLSAGTGEGTLSLYPDRLVYAFGKGPDIHFPISDISGDNIQFNNQLELIFNKVLYRFKSKNGRMSAYRFAKAIETIRSMAD
;
A
#
# COMPACT_ATOMS: atom_id res chain seq x y z
N MET A 1 -4.96 36.06 16.20
CA MET A 1 -4.74 35.33 14.93
C MET A 1 -4.73 33.83 15.22
N ALA A 2 -5.67 33.05 14.67
CA ALA A 2 -5.65 31.59 14.83
C ALA A 2 -4.39 31.02 14.16
N VAL A 3 -3.58 30.27 14.92
CA VAL A 3 -2.40 29.57 14.40
C VAL A 3 -2.89 28.56 13.35
N ARG A 4 -2.51 28.75 12.09
CA ARG A 4 -2.81 27.80 11.00
C ARG A 4 -2.17 26.45 11.34
N LYS A 5 -2.99 25.42 11.59
CA LYS A 5 -2.53 24.12 12.09
C LYS A 5 -1.79 23.32 11.02
N TYR A 6 -2.13 23.56 9.75
CA TYR A 6 -1.50 22.97 8.58
C TYR A 6 -0.92 24.07 7.68
N LYS A 7 0.40 24.30 7.76
CA LYS A 7 1.10 25.27 6.92
C LYS A 7 2.37 24.63 6.37
N ALA A 8 2.36 24.24 5.10
CA ALA A 8 3.59 23.87 4.41
C ALA A 8 4.44 25.12 4.17
N SER A 9 5.76 25.00 4.32
CA SER A 9 6.68 26.11 4.04
C SER A 9 6.86 26.29 2.52
N LEU A 10 6.30 27.36 1.96
CA LEU A 10 6.44 27.70 0.54
C LEU A 10 7.90 27.95 0.15
N LEU A 11 8.65 28.65 1.00
CA LEU A 11 10.06 28.94 0.77
C LEU A 11 10.87 27.64 0.72
N LEU A 12 10.65 26.75 1.70
CA LEU A 12 11.36 25.48 1.74
C LEU A 12 11.00 24.59 0.54
N ASN A 13 9.73 24.56 0.14
CA ASN A 13 9.31 23.81 -1.04
C ASN A 13 9.99 24.35 -2.30
N ARG A 14 9.99 25.68 -2.51
CA ARG A 14 10.66 26.32 -3.66
C ARG A 14 12.18 26.04 -3.69
N LEU A 15 12.85 26.06 -2.54
CA LEU A 15 14.29 25.82 -2.45
C LEU A 15 14.68 24.34 -2.59
N LEU A 16 13.93 23.44 -1.95
CA LEU A 16 14.26 22.00 -1.96
C LEU A 16 13.81 21.30 -3.23
N ARG A 17 12.80 21.83 -3.92
CA ARG A 17 12.20 21.17 -5.09
C ARG A 17 13.19 20.88 -6.22
N PRO A 18 14.08 21.79 -6.65
CA PRO A 18 15.06 21.48 -7.71
C PRO A 18 16.01 20.35 -7.31
N LEU A 19 16.52 20.38 -6.07
CA LEU A 19 17.41 19.34 -5.53
C LEU A 19 16.69 17.99 -5.47
N PHE A 20 15.44 18.01 -5.01
CA PHE A 20 14.64 16.81 -4.85
C PHE A 20 14.15 16.25 -6.20
N SER A 21 13.85 17.13 -7.15
CA SER A 21 13.57 16.77 -8.54
C SER A 21 14.77 16.07 -9.18
N LEU A 22 15.98 16.62 -9.02
CA LEU A 22 17.20 15.98 -9.53
C LEU A 22 17.45 14.61 -8.88
N TYR A 23 17.28 14.52 -7.56
CA TYR A 23 17.40 13.27 -6.81
C TYR A 23 16.41 12.21 -7.29
N LEU A 24 15.11 12.56 -7.36
CA LEU A 24 14.08 11.64 -7.81
C LEU A 24 14.22 11.27 -9.29
N ASN A 25 14.69 12.18 -10.14
CA ASN A 25 14.99 11.85 -11.54
C ASN A 25 16.16 10.87 -11.65
N LYS A 26 17.20 11.02 -10.82
CA LYS A 26 18.32 10.07 -10.77
C LYS A 26 17.85 8.67 -10.35
N LEU A 27 16.92 8.59 -9.41
CA LEU A 27 16.36 7.33 -8.90
C LEU A 27 15.36 6.67 -9.87
N PHE A 28 14.42 7.45 -10.42
CA PHE A 28 13.22 6.94 -11.07
C PHE A 28 13.07 7.31 -12.55
N ASN A 29 13.95 8.15 -13.13
CA ASN A 29 13.84 8.61 -14.52
C ASN A 29 12.40 9.01 -14.90
N TYR A 30 11.85 9.97 -14.14
CA TYR A 30 10.44 10.29 -14.20
C TYR A 30 10.12 11.30 -15.31
N SER A 31 8.90 11.26 -15.84
CA SER A 31 8.34 12.27 -16.74
C SER A 31 6.96 12.71 -16.28
N ILE A 32 6.61 13.98 -16.50
CA ILE A 32 5.27 14.51 -16.26
C ILE A 32 4.61 14.70 -17.63
N VAL A 33 3.43 14.12 -17.82
CA VAL A 33 2.68 14.13 -19.08
C VAL A 33 1.37 14.90 -18.88
N ASN A 34 0.96 15.69 -19.88
CA ASN A 34 -0.24 16.54 -19.87
C ASN A 34 -0.24 17.60 -18.75
N LYS A 35 0.90 18.25 -18.51
CA LYS A 35 1.04 19.26 -17.44
C LYS A 35 0.19 20.51 -17.70
N ASP A 36 -0.09 20.80 -18.97
CA ASP A 36 -0.96 21.87 -19.47
C ASP A 36 -2.39 21.80 -18.91
N ILE A 37 -2.87 20.62 -18.48
CA ILE A 37 -4.16 20.47 -17.78
C ILE A 37 -4.26 21.35 -16.52
N LEU A 38 -3.13 21.68 -15.90
CA LEU A 38 -3.09 22.55 -14.72
C LEU A 38 -3.23 24.04 -15.06
N GLU A 39 -3.12 24.42 -16.34
CA GLU A 39 -3.26 25.81 -16.76
C GLU A 39 -4.68 26.31 -16.47
N GLY A 40 -4.78 27.45 -15.79
CA GLY A 40 -6.06 28.02 -15.37
C GLY A 40 -6.68 27.41 -14.10
N ILE A 41 -6.22 26.26 -13.60
CA ILE A 41 -6.72 25.67 -12.36
C ILE A 41 -6.03 26.30 -11.14
N LYS A 42 -6.80 27.04 -10.33
CA LYS A 42 -6.30 27.67 -9.10
C LYS A 42 -6.77 26.92 -7.86
N PRO A 43 -5.93 26.77 -6.82
CA PRO A 43 -6.35 26.20 -5.53
C PRO A 43 -7.54 26.95 -4.91
N PRO A 44 -8.43 26.26 -4.16
CA PRO A 44 -8.31 24.87 -3.73
C PRO A 44 -8.84 23.87 -4.77
N TYR A 45 -8.18 22.71 -4.86
CA TYR A 45 -8.64 21.54 -5.62
C TYR A 45 -8.09 20.26 -4.99
N ILE A 46 -8.67 19.13 -5.41
CA ILE A 46 -8.25 17.79 -4.98
C ILE A 46 -7.40 17.19 -6.10
N VAL A 47 -6.31 16.54 -5.70
CA VAL A 47 -5.51 15.70 -6.56
C VAL A 47 -5.71 14.24 -6.12
N LEU A 48 -6.19 13.41 -7.04
CA LEU A 48 -6.28 11.97 -6.87
C LEU A 48 -5.14 11.29 -7.62
N ALA A 49 -4.60 10.20 -7.08
CA ALA A 49 -3.65 9.37 -7.79
C ALA A 49 -3.74 7.91 -7.35
N ASN A 50 -3.40 6.98 -8.24
CA ASN A 50 -3.17 5.59 -7.84
C ASN A 50 -1.92 5.49 -6.94
N HIS A 51 -1.89 4.51 -6.05
CA HIS A 51 -0.85 4.34 -5.03
C HIS A 51 -0.10 3.03 -5.22
N THR A 52 1.09 3.14 -5.78
CA THR A 52 1.92 2.01 -6.21
C THR A 52 3.20 1.90 -5.37
N ASN A 53 3.82 3.03 -5.04
CA ASN A 53 5.17 3.11 -4.50
C ASN A 53 5.20 4.04 -3.25
N PHE A 54 6.15 3.80 -2.35
CA PHE A 54 6.38 4.65 -1.18
C PHE A 54 6.66 6.11 -1.54
N TRP A 55 7.29 6.36 -2.70
CA TRP A 55 7.68 7.70 -3.15
C TRP A 55 6.56 8.49 -3.85
N ASP A 56 5.37 7.91 -4.04
CA ASP A 56 4.28 8.56 -4.80
C ASP A 56 3.93 9.97 -4.29
N PRO A 57 3.77 10.24 -2.97
CA PRO A 57 3.43 11.60 -2.50
C PRO A 57 4.51 12.63 -2.87
N PHE A 58 5.76 12.18 -2.87
CA PHE A 58 6.94 12.98 -3.17
C PHE A 58 7.07 13.27 -4.67
N LEU A 59 6.86 12.24 -5.50
CA LEU A 59 6.83 12.37 -6.96
C LEU A 59 5.65 13.24 -7.41
N LEU A 60 4.46 12.99 -6.86
CA LEU A 60 3.26 13.76 -7.20
C LEU A 60 3.41 15.24 -6.87
N SER A 61 4.07 15.57 -5.75
CA SER A 61 4.38 16.97 -5.39
C SER A 61 5.22 17.70 -6.44
N LEU A 62 6.00 16.99 -7.27
CA LEU A 62 6.78 17.60 -8.34
C LEU A 62 5.92 18.03 -9.55
N CYS A 63 4.69 17.52 -9.69
CA CYS A 63 3.78 17.92 -10.75
C CYS A 63 3.22 19.34 -10.56
N PHE A 64 3.06 19.79 -9.31
CA PHE A 64 2.29 21.00 -8.95
C PHE A 64 3.18 22.08 -8.37
N SER A 65 2.97 23.36 -8.71
CA SER A 65 3.78 24.49 -8.20
C SER A 65 3.63 24.71 -6.69
N GLU A 66 2.44 24.48 -6.16
CA GLU A 66 2.10 24.66 -4.75
C GLU A 66 2.20 23.35 -3.95
N PRO A 67 2.42 23.40 -2.61
CA PRO A 67 2.47 22.20 -1.77
C PRO A 67 1.14 21.44 -1.75
N ILE A 68 1.24 20.11 -1.79
CA ILE A 68 0.10 19.20 -1.65
C ILE A 68 0.01 18.71 -0.19
N TYR A 69 -1.17 18.85 0.40
CA TYR A 69 -1.47 18.41 1.75
C TYR A 69 -2.05 16.99 1.67
N PHE A 70 -1.19 15.99 1.85
CA PHE A 70 -1.58 14.58 1.76
C PHE A 70 -2.28 14.08 3.01
N VAL A 71 -3.32 13.29 2.83
CA VAL A 71 -3.88 12.46 3.91
C VAL A 71 -2.96 11.25 4.13
N ALA A 72 -2.32 11.18 5.30
CA ALA A 72 -1.31 10.18 5.62
C ALA A 72 -1.66 9.40 6.89
N SER A 73 -1.27 8.13 6.96
CA SER A 73 -1.50 7.31 8.16
C SER A 73 -0.81 7.91 9.39
N ASP A 74 -1.54 8.03 10.48
CA ASP A 74 -1.05 8.43 11.81
C ASP A 74 0.11 7.56 12.32
N ALA A 75 0.21 6.30 11.89
CA ALA A 75 1.33 5.40 12.18
C ALA A 75 2.69 6.01 11.81
N TYR A 76 2.79 6.78 10.71
CA TYR A 76 4.03 7.45 10.32
C TYR A 76 4.41 8.60 11.25
N PHE A 77 3.44 9.20 11.94
CA PHE A 77 3.67 10.27 12.90
C PHE A 77 4.21 9.75 14.24
N ARG A 78 4.22 8.43 14.48
CA ARG A 78 4.80 7.86 15.71
C ARG A 78 6.31 8.07 15.77
N ASN A 79 7.01 7.93 14.64
CA ASN A 79 8.44 8.21 14.56
C ASN A 79 8.69 9.72 14.68
N PRO A 80 9.47 10.21 15.67
CA PRO A 80 9.66 11.65 15.89
C PRO A 80 10.28 12.40 14.69
N MET A 81 11.21 11.77 13.97
CA MET A 81 11.86 12.36 12.80
C MET A 81 10.87 12.49 11.64
N LEU A 82 10.16 11.40 11.33
CA LEU A 82 9.16 11.40 10.27
C LEU A 82 7.97 12.32 10.60
N ARG A 83 7.57 12.41 11.87
CA ARG A 83 6.56 13.35 12.35
C ARG A 83 6.92 14.80 12.06
N ARG A 84 8.18 15.19 12.33
CA ARG A 84 8.67 16.55 12.05
C ARG A 84 8.61 16.84 10.55
N LEU A 85 9.10 15.91 9.72
CA LEU A 85 9.05 16.01 8.27
C LEU A 85 7.61 16.13 7.74
N LEU A 86 6.72 15.22 8.16
CA LEU A 86 5.33 15.19 7.73
C LEU A 86 4.57 16.46 8.14
N LYS A 87 4.80 16.99 9.34
CA LYS A 87 4.23 18.28 9.76
C LYS A 87 4.74 19.43 8.90
N LEU A 88 6.03 19.42 8.55
CA LEU A 88 6.66 20.48 7.76
C LEU A 88 6.13 20.52 6.32
N VAL A 89 5.79 19.36 5.74
CA VAL A 89 5.16 19.28 4.42
C VAL A 89 3.62 19.39 4.46
N GLY A 90 3.03 19.58 5.66
CA GLY A 90 1.59 19.79 5.82
C GLY A 90 0.73 18.53 5.75
N ALA A 91 1.27 17.33 5.98
CA ALA A 91 0.49 16.10 5.94
C ALA A 91 -0.63 16.07 7.00
N ILE A 92 -1.81 15.61 6.61
CA ILE A 92 -3.00 15.47 7.44
C ILE A 92 -3.00 14.05 8.02
N PRO A 93 -2.82 13.86 9.34
CA PRO A 93 -2.86 12.53 9.93
C PRO A 93 -4.27 11.96 9.86
N LYS A 94 -4.37 10.67 9.48
CA LYS A 94 -5.61 9.90 9.47
C LYS A 94 -5.39 8.54 10.12
N THR A 95 -6.24 8.19 11.08
CA THR A 95 -6.33 6.81 11.57
C THR A 95 -7.05 5.96 10.53
N LYS A 96 -6.44 4.83 10.16
CA LYS A 96 -7.03 3.87 9.23
C LYS A 96 -8.17 3.10 9.90
N LEU A 97 -9.09 2.57 9.08
CA LEU A 97 -10.17 1.64 9.47
C LEU A 97 -11.25 2.20 10.41
N VAL A 98 -11.12 3.46 10.85
CA VAL A 98 -12.12 4.12 11.71
C VAL A 98 -12.55 5.47 11.14
N SER A 99 -13.74 5.92 11.56
CA SER A 99 -14.17 7.29 11.33
C SER A 99 -13.20 8.25 12.02
N ASP A 100 -12.75 9.26 11.29
CA ASP A 100 -11.78 10.24 11.79
C ASP A 100 -12.24 11.66 11.44
N PRO A 101 -13.08 12.27 12.28
CA PRO A 101 -13.51 13.66 12.13
C PRO A 101 -12.34 14.66 12.22
N GLY A 102 -11.21 14.26 12.80
CA GLY A 102 -9.98 15.07 12.85
C GLY A 102 -9.39 15.28 11.46
N ALA A 103 -9.28 14.21 10.68
CA ALA A 103 -8.81 14.28 9.30
C ALA A 103 -9.72 15.16 8.43
N ILE A 104 -11.05 15.02 8.55
CA ILE A 104 -12.03 15.85 7.82
C ILE A 104 -11.88 17.34 8.16
N ARG A 105 -11.74 17.68 9.46
CA ARG A 105 -11.49 19.07 9.88
C ARG A 105 -10.18 19.61 9.29
N GLY A 106 -9.12 18.81 9.24
CA GLY A 106 -7.86 19.19 8.61
C GLY A 106 -8.02 19.47 7.12
N ILE A 107 -8.78 18.65 6.40
CA ILE A 107 -9.09 18.84 4.99
C ILE A 107 -9.85 20.16 4.77
N LEU A 108 -10.91 20.41 5.55
CA LEU A 108 -11.69 21.65 5.46
C LEU A 108 -10.84 22.90 5.75
N GLU A 109 -9.90 22.81 6.69
CA GLU A 109 -8.95 23.89 6.99
C GLU A 109 -8.03 24.17 5.78
N VAL A 110 -7.54 23.13 5.09
CA VAL A 110 -6.74 23.29 3.87
C VAL A 110 -7.56 23.92 2.75
N VAL A 111 -8.81 23.49 2.53
CA VAL A 111 -9.72 24.13 1.55
C VAL A 111 -9.93 25.61 1.86
N LYS A 112 -10.23 25.94 3.12
CA LYS A 112 -10.41 27.34 3.57
C LYS A 112 -9.18 28.19 3.31
N ASN A 113 -7.99 27.60 3.42
CA ASN A 113 -6.71 28.26 3.16
C ASN A 113 -6.28 28.23 1.69
N ARG A 114 -7.15 27.81 0.75
CA ARG A 114 -6.86 27.66 -0.68
C ARG A 114 -5.64 26.76 -0.96
N GLY A 115 -5.52 25.64 -0.24
CA GLY A 115 -4.47 24.64 -0.48
C GLY A 115 -4.90 23.52 -1.43
N ILE A 116 -3.94 22.71 -1.88
CA ILE A 116 -4.17 21.51 -2.69
C ILE A 116 -4.24 20.29 -1.76
N ILE A 117 -5.24 19.44 -1.92
CA ILE A 117 -5.39 18.22 -1.12
C ILE A 117 -4.98 17.01 -1.95
N GLY A 118 -4.04 16.20 -1.44
CA GLY A 118 -3.62 14.97 -2.08
C GLY A 118 -4.29 13.75 -1.44
N ILE A 119 -4.99 12.94 -2.24
CA ILE A 119 -5.65 11.73 -1.77
C ILE A 119 -5.25 10.56 -2.68
N PHE A 120 -4.84 9.47 -2.06
CA PHE A 120 -4.73 8.17 -2.70
C PHE A 120 -6.01 7.39 -2.38
N PRO A 121 -7.01 7.36 -3.28
CA PRO A 121 -8.37 6.91 -2.96
C PRO A 121 -8.46 5.40 -2.64
N GLU A 122 -7.43 4.63 -2.96
CA GLU A 122 -7.25 3.21 -2.58
C GLU A 122 -7.02 3.01 -1.06
N GLY A 123 -6.54 4.04 -0.35
CA GLY A 123 -6.22 4.01 1.09
C GLY A 123 -5.00 3.18 1.48
N ARG A 124 -4.46 2.36 0.57
CA ARG A 124 -3.23 1.56 0.73
C ARG A 124 -2.54 1.39 -0.63
N ARG A 125 -1.25 1.05 -0.61
CA ARG A 125 -0.49 0.72 -1.82
C ARG A 125 -0.89 -0.65 -2.37
N ASN A 126 -0.93 -0.79 -3.69
CA ASN A 126 -1.06 -2.11 -4.30
C ASN A 126 0.19 -2.99 -4.09
N TRP A 127 0.05 -4.27 -4.38
CA TRP A 127 1.13 -5.26 -4.29
C TRP A 127 1.51 -5.82 -5.65
N ASP A 128 0.48 -6.13 -6.43
CA ASP A 128 0.47 -6.73 -7.76
C ASP A 128 0.65 -5.72 -8.91
N GLY A 129 0.52 -4.42 -8.64
CA GLY A 129 0.55 -3.39 -9.68
C GLY A 129 -0.81 -3.10 -10.31
N LYS A 130 -1.90 -3.66 -9.78
CA LYS A 130 -3.27 -3.27 -10.14
C LYS A 130 -3.75 -2.14 -9.24
N THR A 131 -4.45 -1.16 -9.78
CA THR A 131 -5.20 -0.20 -8.94
C THR A 131 -6.21 -0.96 -8.10
N LEU A 132 -6.19 -0.76 -6.78
CA LEU A 132 -7.15 -1.37 -5.86
C LEU A 132 -8.52 -0.70 -5.98
N PRO A 133 -9.60 -1.38 -5.54
CA PRO A 133 -10.90 -0.74 -5.41
C PRO A 133 -10.83 0.54 -4.58
N LEU A 134 -11.42 1.61 -5.10
CA LEU A 134 -11.42 2.90 -4.43
C LEU A 134 -12.38 2.90 -3.24
N LEU A 135 -12.06 3.70 -2.22
CA LEU A 135 -12.91 3.87 -1.05
C LEU A 135 -14.08 4.82 -1.40
N ARG A 136 -15.33 4.32 -1.37
CA ARG A 136 -16.55 5.12 -1.58
C ARG A 136 -16.65 6.41 -0.72
N PRO A 137 -16.12 6.47 0.52
CA PRO A 137 -16.02 7.73 1.27
C PRO A 137 -15.27 8.85 0.55
N THR A 138 -14.36 8.55 -0.38
CA THR A 138 -13.65 9.55 -1.18
C THR A 138 -14.61 10.31 -2.10
N ALA A 139 -15.54 9.60 -2.77
CA ALA A 139 -16.56 10.23 -3.61
C ALA A 139 -17.51 11.12 -2.80
N LYS A 140 -17.90 10.68 -1.58
CA LYS A 140 -18.70 11.50 -0.64
C LYS A 140 -17.98 12.79 -0.25
N LEU A 141 -16.68 12.70 0.04
CA LEU A 141 -15.87 13.86 0.36
C LEU A 141 -15.82 14.85 -0.81
N ILE A 142 -15.47 14.36 -2.00
CA ILE A 142 -15.40 15.15 -3.25
C ILE A 142 -16.71 15.90 -3.49
N LYS A 143 -17.86 15.21 -3.46
CA LYS A 143 -19.20 15.81 -3.63
C LYS A 143 -19.48 16.90 -2.60
N SER A 144 -19.07 16.71 -1.34
CA SER A 144 -19.31 17.70 -0.29
C SER A 144 -18.46 18.96 -0.43
N LEU A 145 -17.23 18.83 -0.94
CA LEU A 145 -16.28 19.94 -1.04
C LEU A 145 -16.60 20.86 -2.21
N LYS A 146 -17.18 20.34 -3.31
CA LYS A 146 -17.56 21.13 -4.50
C LYS A 146 -16.40 21.94 -5.09
N ILE A 147 -15.20 21.38 -5.09
CA ILE A 147 -13.98 21.96 -5.66
C ILE A 147 -13.49 21.08 -6.82
N PRO A 148 -12.66 21.61 -7.75
CA PRO A 148 -12.16 20.84 -8.89
C PRO A 148 -11.40 19.58 -8.45
N VAL A 149 -11.40 18.55 -9.31
CA VAL A 149 -10.65 17.32 -9.12
C VAL A 149 -9.76 17.04 -10.33
N VAL A 150 -8.46 16.89 -10.06
CA VAL A 150 -7.45 16.48 -11.03
C VAL A 150 -6.98 15.08 -10.65
N SER A 151 -6.93 14.15 -11.60
CA SER A 151 -6.33 12.83 -11.39
C SER A 151 -4.93 12.78 -12.00
N VAL A 152 -4.06 12.00 -11.36
CA VAL A 152 -2.71 11.70 -11.86
C VAL A 152 -2.52 10.20 -11.82
N LEU A 153 -2.21 9.61 -12.98
CA LEU A 153 -1.93 8.19 -13.09
C LEU A 153 -0.42 7.96 -13.14
N PHE A 154 0.07 7.20 -12.16
CA PHE A 154 1.43 6.67 -12.15
C PHE A 154 1.48 5.41 -13.02
N LYS A 155 2.34 5.42 -14.03
CA LYS A 155 2.67 4.26 -14.88
C LYS A 155 4.16 3.94 -14.74
N GLY A 156 4.52 2.66 -14.62
CA GLY A 156 5.90 2.24 -14.38
C GLY A 156 6.37 2.31 -12.92
N ALA A 157 5.57 2.93 -12.05
CA ALA A 157 5.97 3.24 -10.69
C ALA A 157 6.03 2.00 -9.78
N ASN A 158 5.16 1.00 -10.02
CA ASN A 158 5.21 -0.25 -9.27
C ASN A 158 6.53 -0.98 -9.60
N LEU A 159 6.88 -1.19 -10.88
CA LEU A 159 8.10 -1.90 -11.26
C LEU A 159 9.40 -1.22 -10.78
N SER A 160 9.38 0.11 -10.62
CA SER A 160 10.48 0.86 -10.02
C SER A 160 10.73 0.55 -8.54
N MET A 161 9.70 0.38 -7.72
CA MET A 161 9.87 -0.03 -6.32
C MET A 161 8.59 -0.69 -5.78
N PRO A 162 8.34 -1.96 -6.11
CA PRO A 162 7.14 -2.65 -5.71
C PRO A 162 7.07 -2.73 -4.19
N ARG A 163 5.85 -2.82 -3.66
CA ARG A 163 5.62 -2.82 -2.20
C ARG A 163 6.39 -3.91 -1.47
N TRP A 164 6.61 -5.07 -2.07
CA TRP A 164 7.36 -6.18 -1.48
C TRP A 164 8.88 -5.92 -1.41
N SER A 165 9.42 -5.12 -2.33
CA SER A 165 10.85 -4.88 -2.45
C SER A 165 11.38 -3.85 -1.44
N SER A 166 12.68 -3.94 -1.16
CA SER A 166 13.46 -2.88 -0.47
C SER A 166 14.42 -2.16 -1.42
N LYS A 167 14.42 -2.51 -2.71
CA LYS A 167 15.35 -2.00 -3.72
C LYS A 167 14.61 -1.17 -4.75
N THR A 168 15.15 0.02 -5.02
CA THR A 168 14.71 0.84 -6.14
C THR A 168 15.37 0.36 -7.44
N ARG A 169 14.59 0.34 -8.52
CA ARG A 169 15.01 0.02 -9.88
C ARG A 169 14.76 1.23 -10.77
N LYS A 170 15.78 1.64 -11.50
CA LYS A 170 15.71 2.78 -12.41
C LYS A 170 15.11 2.32 -13.74
N GLY A 171 13.91 2.77 -14.03
CA GLY A 171 13.20 2.55 -15.30
C GLY A 171 12.33 3.76 -15.62
N ARG A 172 11.51 3.69 -16.67
CA ARG A 172 10.62 4.82 -17.02
C ARG A 172 9.47 4.91 -16.01
N LEU A 173 9.26 6.07 -15.42
CA LEU A 173 8.10 6.36 -14.56
C LEU A 173 7.37 7.58 -15.12
N SER A 174 6.11 7.46 -15.52
CA SER A 174 5.33 8.61 -15.98
C SER A 174 4.21 8.95 -15.00
N MET A 175 4.06 10.25 -14.74
CA MET A 175 2.92 10.84 -14.02
C MET A 175 2.06 11.57 -15.06
N GLU A 176 0.97 10.95 -15.47
CA GLU A 176 0.07 11.48 -16.49
C GLU A 176 -1.14 12.13 -15.85
N LEU A 177 -1.36 13.41 -16.17
CA LEU A 177 -2.46 14.19 -15.60
C LEU A 177 -3.71 14.04 -16.48
N PHE A 178 -4.86 14.05 -15.82
CA PHE A 178 -6.18 14.06 -16.46
C PHE A 178 -7.10 14.98 -15.67
N LYS A 179 -7.87 15.80 -16.39
CA LYS A 179 -8.94 16.59 -15.78
C LYS A 179 -10.16 15.69 -15.64
N VAL A 180 -10.64 15.51 -14.41
CA VAL A 180 -11.75 14.58 -14.17
C VAL A 180 -13.05 15.36 -13.97
N LEU A 181 -13.07 16.32 -13.04
CA LEU A 181 -14.32 16.96 -12.65
C LEU A 181 -14.15 18.45 -12.40
N ASP A 182 -14.96 19.24 -13.09
CA ASP A 182 -15.15 20.67 -12.83
C ASP A 182 -16.17 20.93 -11.70
N PRO A 183 -16.12 22.12 -11.06
CA PRO A 183 -17.09 22.49 -10.02
C PRO A 183 -18.56 22.42 -10.45
N ASP A 184 -18.85 22.57 -11.74
CA ASP A 184 -20.23 22.49 -12.24
C ASP A 184 -20.69 21.04 -12.39
N GLN A 185 -19.83 20.13 -12.86
CA GLN A 185 -20.09 18.69 -12.83
C GLN A 185 -20.26 18.18 -11.40
N MET A 186 -19.51 18.75 -10.45
CA MET A 186 -19.68 18.44 -9.01
C MET A 186 -21.06 18.77 -8.47
N LYS A 187 -21.79 19.74 -9.05
CA LYS A 187 -23.14 20.09 -8.59
C LYS A 187 -24.17 19.09 -9.09
N SER A 188 -24.06 18.65 -10.35
CA SER A 188 -25.04 17.75 -10.99
C SER A 188 -24.86 16.28 -10.60
N LEU A 189 -23.64 15.76 -10.61
CA LEU A 189 -23.40 14.33 -10.47
C LEU A 189 -23.72 13.81 -9.06
N THR A 190 -24.36 12.65 -8.97
CA THR A 190 -24.55 11.90 -7.74
C THR A 190 -23.23 11.37 -7.19
N VAL A 191 -23.23 10.88 -5.94
CA VAL A 191 -22.03 10.28 -5.33
C VAL A 191 -21.58 9.04 -6.11
N ASP A 192 -22.51 8.26 -6.66
CA ASP A 192 -22.19 7.03 -7.38
C ASP A 192 -21.64 7.33 -8.78
N GLU A 193 -22.18 8.32 -9.49
CA GLU A 193 -21.58 8.79 -10.74
C GLU A 193 -20.16 9.33 -10.52
N ILE A 194 -19.95 10.14 -9.47
CA ILE A 194 -18.60 10.60 -9.11
C ILE A 194 -17.68 9.41 -8.82
N PHE A 195 -18.16 8.41 -8.07
CA PHE A 195 -17.38 7.22 -7.74
C PHE A 195 -16.98 6.42 -8.99
N THR A 196 -17.90 6.26 -9.94
CA THR A 196 -17.64 5.61 -11.23
C THR A 196 -16.59 6.36 -12.04
N GLU A 197 -16.76 7.68 -12.21
CA GLU A 197 -15.82 8.53 -12.96
C GLU A 197 -14.40 8.47 -12.39
N ILE A 198 -14.24 8.64 -11.07
CA ILE A 198 -12.91 8.60 -10.45
C ILE A 198 -12.30 7.19 -10.53
N SER A 199 -13.11 6.13 -10.43
CA SER A 199 -12.64 4.74 -10.51
C SER A 199 -12.15 4.42 -11.92
N TYR A 200 -12.90 4.82 -12.94
CA TYR A 200 -12.49 4.67 -14.33
C TYR A 200 -11.21 5.46 -14.63
N SER A 201 -11.12 6.71 -14.18
CA SER A 201 -9.94 7.57 -14.42
C SER A 201 -8.63 7.05 -13.82
N LEU A 202 -8.70 6.20 -12.78
CA LEU A 202 -7.54 5.67 -12.06
C LEU A 202 -7.29 4.18 -12.34
N GLN A 203 -8.12 3.54 -13.15
CA GLN A 203 -7.96 2.13 -13.48
C GLN A 203 -6.65 1.90 -14.23
N TYR A 204 -5.79 1.04 -13.67
CA TYR A 204 -4.48 0.75 -14.24
C TYR A 204 -3.99 -0.63 -13.82
N SER A 205 -3.29 -1.26 -14.75
CA SER A 205 -2.59 -2.53 -14.58
C SER A 205 -1.15 -2.36 -15.08
N GLU A 206 -0.20 -2.49 -14.16
CA GLU A 206 1.22 -2.33 -14.46
C GLU A 206 1.70 -3.37 -15.48
N TYR A 207 1.24 -4.62 -15.38
CA TYR A 207 1.68 -5.70 -16.26
C TYR A 207 1.06 -5.61 -17.65
N ASP A 208 -0.20 -5.16 -17.79
CA ASP A 208 -0.80 -4.89 -19.11
C ASP A 208 -0.10 -3.73 -19.83
N TYR A 209 0.22 -2.68 -19.07
CA TYR A 209 1.03 -1.57 -19.58
C TYR A 209 2.42 -2.06 -20.00
N GLN A 210 3.04 -2.91 -19.18
CA GLN A 210 4.38 -3.40 -19.43
C GLN A 210 4.44 -4.34 -20.65
N ARG A 211 3.41 -5.17 -20.91
CA ARG A 211 3.35 -6.02 -22.11
C ARG A 211 3.34 -5.21 -23.42
N THR A 212 2.81 -4.00 -23.40
CA THR A 212 2.74 -3.13 -24.58
C THR A 212 3.95 -2.19 -24.72
N HIS A 213 4.61 -1.84 -23.62
CA HIS A 213 5.69 -0.84 -23.62
C HIS A 213 7.09 -1.40 -23.38
N MET A 214 7.20 -2.57 -22.72
CA MET A 214 8.45 -3.27 -22.40
C MET A 214 9.54 -2.35 -21.86
N CYS A 215 9.21 -1.51 -20.87
CA CYS A 215 10.16 -0.57 -20.28
C CYS A 215 11.19 -1.33 -19.41
N ARG A 216 12.49 -1.11 -19.64
CA ARG A 216 13.54 -1.77 -18.85
C ARG A 216 13.79 -1.07 -17.51
N TYR A 217 13.78 -1.83 -16.42
CA TYR A 217 14.08 -1.41 -15.04
C TYR A 217 15.42 -1.98 -14.59
N ARG A 218 16.44 -1.11 -14.53
CA ARG A 218 17.81 -1.47 -14.14
C ARG A 218 17.97 -1.47 -12.63
N GLY A 219 18.54 -2.53 -12.09
CA GLY A 219 18.81 -2.69 -10.67
C GLY A 219 19.47 -4.03 -10.37
N ARG A 220 19.91 -4.19 -9.12
CA ARG A 220 20.41 -5.47 -8.59
C ARG A 220 19.40 -6.00 -7.57
N LYS A 221 19.43 -7.31 -7.32
CA LYS A 221 18.58 -7.96 -6.32
C LYS A 221 17.09 -7.70 -6.55
N LYS A 222 16.66 -7.91 -7.79
CA LYS A 222 15.34 -7.55 -8.29
C LYS A 222 14.25 -8.46 -7.69
N ALA A 223 14.53 -9.72 -7.38
CA ALA A 223 13.57 -10.61 -6.72
C ALA A 223 13.57 -10.45 -5.18
N GLU A 224 14.52 -9.71 -4.60
CA GLU A 224 14.69 -9.67 -3.15
C GLU A 224 13.42 -9.23 -2.41
N HIS A 225 13.00 -10.09 -1.47
CA HIS A 225 11.79 -10.02 -0.66
C HIS A 225 10.47 -10.31 -1.38
N LEU A 226 10.51 -10.94 -2.55
CA LEU A 226 9.30 -11.33 -3.27
C LEU A 226 8.41 -12.28 -2.47
N GLU A 227 8.98 -13.10 -1.58
CA GLU A 227 8.25 -13.96 -0.63
C GLU A 227 7.32 -13.19 0.33
N ARG A 228 7.51 -11.87 0.52
CA ARG A 228 6.57 -11.03 1.28
C ARG A 228 5.23 -10.87 0.58
N PHE A 229 5.17 -11.17 -0.71
CA PHE A 229 4.00 -11.04 -1.57
C PHE A 229 3.56 -12.39 -2.14
N LEU A 230 4.48 -13.14 -2.75
CA LEU A 230 4.21 -14.47 -3.30
C LEU A 230 4.62 -15.53 -2.29
N PHE A 231 3.65 -16.16 -1.65
CA PHE A 231 3.87 -17.06 -0.50
C PHE A 231 3.50 -18.52 -0.80
N SER A 232 3.02 -18.83 -2.00
CA SER A 232 2.67 -20.19 -2.42
C SER A 232 3.48 -20.61 -3.63
N CYS A 233 4.03 -21.83 -3.62
CA CYS A 233 4.69 -22.40 -4.79
C CYS A 233 3.63 -22.90 -5.80
N PRO A 234 3.70 -22.52 -7.09
CA PRO A 234 2.71 -22.92 -8.08
C PRO A 234 2.88 -24.37 -8.53
N GLU A 235 4.11 -24.91 -8.41
CA GLU A 235 4.42 -26.30 -8.76
C GLU A 235 3.87 -27.30 -7.73
N CYS A 236 4.24 -27.12 -6.45
CA CYS A 236 3.90 -28.09 -5.40
C CYS A 236 2.82 -27.62 -4.42
N LYS A 237 2.29 -26.40 -4.60
CA LYS A 237 1.26 -25.77 -3.74
C LYS A 237 1.67 -25.53 -2.28
N SER A 238 2.92 -25.83 -1.92
CA SER A 238 3.45 -25.58 -0.57
C SER A 238 3.47 -24.09 -0.26
N ILE A 239 3.04 -23.75 0.97
CA ILE A 239 3.02 -22.39 1.51
C ILE A 239 4.36 -22.11 2.22
N ASP A 240 4.88 -20.89 2.10
CA ASP A 240 6.16 -20.41 2.65
C ASP A 240 7.41 -21.17 2.20
N SER A 241 7.30 -22.02 1.17
CA SER A 241 8.46 -22.70 0.61
C SER A 241 9.27 -21.81 -0.33
N MET A 242 8.70 -20.70 -0.79
CA MET A 242 9.33 -19.81 -1.76
C MET A 242 10.25 -18.79 -1.09
N ALA A 243 11.48 -18.66 -1.57
CA ALA A 243 12.47 -17.71 -1.06
C ALA A 243 13.21 -17.00 -2.20
N SER A 244 13.40 -15.70 -2.07
CA SER A 244 14.21 -14.91 -3.01
C SER A 244 15.67 -14.80 -2.58
N GLU A 245 16.56 -14.82 -3.56
CA GLU A 245 17.94 -14.43 -3.41
C GLU A 245 18.42 -13.70 -4.66
N ALA A 246 18.83 -12.44 -4.48
CA ALA A 246 19.20 -11.55 -5.56
C ALA A 246 18.07 -11.42 -6.61
N ASP A 247 18.27 -11.98 -7.81
CA ASP A 247 17.31 -11.93 -8.90
C ASP A 247 16.52 -13.25 -9.03
N THR A 248 16.79 -14.24 -8.19
CA THR A 248 16.16 -15.57 -8.23
C THR A 248 15.05 -15.72 -7.20
N PHE A 249 14.09 -16.59 -7.48
CA PHE A 249 13.00 -16.96 -6.58
C PHE A 249 12.75 -18.47 -6.67
N LYS A 250 12.97 -19.18 -5.55
CA LYS A 250 13.11 -20.65 -5.52
C LYS A 250 12.25 -21.29 -4.44
N CYS A 251 11.69 -22.45 -4.75
CA CYS A 251 10.97 -23.28 -3.79
C CYS A 251 11.94 -24.24 -3.07
N ALA A 252 12.03 -24.13 -1.74
CA ALA A 252 12.80 -25.05 -0.90
C ALA A 252 12.19 -26.46 -0.80
N ALA A 253 10.91 -26.63 -1.14
CA ALA A 253 10.20 -27.91 -1.02
C ALA A 253 10.32 -28.80 -2.27
N CYS A 254 10.19 -28.23 -3.48
CA CYS A 254 10.22 -29.00 -4.73
C CYS A 254 11.30 -28.55 -5.72
N GLY A 255 12.07 -27.50 -5.41
CA GLY A 255 13.12 -27.00 -6.30
C GLY A 255 12.65 -26.08 -7.44
N TYR A 256 11.35 -25.79 -7.56
CA TYR A 256 10.82 -24.84 -8.56
C TYR A 256 11.61 -23.53 -8.57
N HIS A 257 12.05 -23.09 -9.74
CA HIS A 257 13.00 -22.00 -9.91
C HIS A 257 12.53 -20.98 -10.94
N THR A 258 12.67 -19.69 -10.60
CA THR A 258 12.47 -18.58 -11.54
C THR A 258 13.49 -17.47 -11.31
N VAL A 259 13.76 -16.69 -12.36
CA VAL A 259 14.55 -15.46 -12.32
C VAL A 259 13.63 -14.30 -12.64
N TYR A 260 13.66 -13.24 -11.82
CA TYR A 260 12.91 -12.01 -12.05
C TYR A 260 13.75 -11.03 -12.87
N ASN A 261 13.37 -10.79 -14.11
CA ASN A 261 14.19 -10.08 -15.08
C ASN A 261 14.06 -8.56 -15.01
N SER A 262 14.73 -7.85 -15.91
CA SER A 262 14.74 -6.37 -15.93
C SER A 262 13.46 -5.75 -16.50
N TYR A 263 12.51 -6.54 -16.98
CA TYR A 263 11.21 -6.10 -17.48
C TYR A 263 10.08 -6.40 -16.51
N GLY A 264 10.39 -6.98 -15.34
CA GLY A 264 9.40 -7.29 -14.33
C GLY A 264 8.73 -8.66 -14.49
N PHE A 265 9.19 -9.48 -15.43
CA PHE A 265 8.67 -10.82 -15.70
C PHE A 265 9.59 -11.91 -15.13
N PHE A 266 9.05 -13.11 -14.97
CA PHE A 266 9.78 -14.32 -14.64
C PHE A 266 10.31 -15.00 -15.91
N GLU A 267 11.49 -15.60 -15.80
CA GLU A 267 12.10 -16.47 -16.80
C GLU A 267 12.73 -17.68 -16.10
N SER A 268 12.83 -18.83 -16.78
CA SER A 268 13.50 -20.01 -16.25
C SER A 268 13.93 -20.93 -17.38
N ASP A 269 15.19 -21.40 -17.31
CA ASP A 269 15.72 -22.46 -18.17
C ASP A 269 15.65 -23.84 -17.49
N LEU A 270 15.22 -23.90 -16.22
CA LEU A 270 15.26 -25.12 -15.40
C LEU A 270 13.91 -25.83 -15.30
N ASN A 271 12.81 -25.09 -15.50
CA ASN A 271 11.45 -25.60 -15.40
C ASN A 271 10.49 -24.72 -16.21
N PRO A 272 9.35 -25.26 -16.68
CA PRO A 272 8.28 -24.45 -17.24
C PRO A 272 7.79 -23.38 -16.25
N LEU A 273 7.33 -22.23 -16.77
CA LEU A 273 6.70 -21.21 -15.95
C LEU A 273 5.21 -21.51 -15.81
N HIS A 274 4.69 -21.47 -14.58
CA HIS A 274 3.24 -21.43 -14.34
C HIS A 274 2.68 -20.04 -14.59
N PHE A 275 3.46 -19.01 -14.24
CA PHE A 275 3.15 -17.60 -14.43
C PHE A 275 4.41 -16.85 -14.84
N ASP A 276 4.29 -15.92 -15.79
CA ASP A 276 5.41 -15.08 -16.23
C ASP A 276 5.50 -13.77 -15.44
N ASN A 277 4.57 -13.50 -14.52
CA ASN A 277 4.60 -12.29 -13.71
C ASN A 277 3.99 -12.46 -12.29
N PRO A 278 4.39 -11.62 -11.33
CA PRO A 278 3.83 -11.61 -9.97
C PRO A 278 2.33 -11.31 -9.86
N MET A 279 1.71 -10.60 -10.80
CA MET A 279 0.28 -10.28 -10.74
C MET A 279 -0.55 -11.55 -10.91
N ASP A 280 -0.28 -12.32 -11.96
CA ASP A 280 -1.02 -13.55 -12.27
C ASP A 280 -0.76 -14.65 -11.24
N TRP A 281 0.50 -14.78 -10.78
CA TRP A 281 0.83 -15.68 -9.66
C TRP A 281 0.04 -15.29 -8.41
N ASN A 282 -0.10 -14.00 -8.14
CA ASN A 282 -0.88 -13.56 -6.99
C ASN A 282 -2.37 -13.88 -7.11
N ASP A 283 -2.96 -13.75 -8.30
CA ASP A 283 -4.37 -14.09 -8.48
C ASP A 283 -4.60 -15.59 -8.18
N TRP A 284 -3.75 -16.46 -8.73
CA TRP A 284 -3.79 -17.89 -8.46
C TRP A 284 -3.55 -18.24 -6.97
N GLN A 285 -2.55 -17.64 -6.31
CA GLN A 285 -2.25 -18.01 -4.92
C GLN A 285 -3.36 -17.59 -3.95
N LEU A 286 -4.14 -16.54 -4.31
CA LEU A 286 -5.28 -16.11 -3.50
C LEU A 286 -6.45 -17.08 -3.64
N GLU A 287 -6.68 -17.64 -4.82
CA GLU A 287 -7.64 -18.74 -5.01
C GLU A 287 -7.20 -19.99 -4.25
N HIS A 288 -5.91 -20.34 -4.31
CA HIS A 288 -5.34 -21.44 -3.53
C HIS A 288 -5.51 -21.21 -2.02
N LEU A 289 -5.23 -19.98 -1.53
CA LEU A 289 -5.44 -19.63 -0.13
C LEU A 289 -6.92 -19.73 0.27
N HIS A 290 -7.83 -19.29 -0.60
CA HIS A 290 -9.27 -19.41 -0.37
C HIS A 290 -9.69 -20.86 -0.19
N GLN A 291 -9.19 -21.76 -1.05
CA GLN A 291 -9.45 -23.19 -0.94
C GLN A 291 -8.91 -23.78 0.38
N LEU A 292 -7.69 -23.42 0.78
CA LEU A 292 -7.11 -23.86 2.05
C LEU A 292 -7.93 -23.41 3.26
N VAL A 293 -8.40 -22.17 3.27
CA VAL A 293 -9.25 -21.64 4.34
C VAL A 293 -10.60 -22.37 4.36
N TYR A 294 -11.23 -22.54 3.20
CA TYR A 294 -12.50 -23.25 3.06
C TYR A 294 -12.42 -24.69 3.59
N GLU A 295 -11.42 -25.46 3.16
CA GLU A 295 -11.21 -26.83 3.63
C GLU A 295 -10.95 -26.89 5.14
N SER A 296 -10.22 -25.92 5.69
CA SER A 296 -9.98 -25.87 7.13
C SER A 296 -11.25 -25.56 7.93
N LEU A 297 -12.15 -24.72 7.41
CA LEU A 297 -13.45 -24.44 8.00
C LEU A 297 -14.35 -25.68 7.97
N GLN A 298 -14.43 -26.38 6.83
CA GLN A 298 -15.30 -27.56 6.66
C GLN A 298 -14.84 -28.76 7.49
N SER A 299 -13.54 -28.97 7.60
CA SER A 299 -12.98 -30.16 8.27
C SER A 299 -13.02 -30.09 9.80
N GLY A 300 -13.36 -28.94 10.39
CA GLY A 300 -13.27 -28.72 11.84
C GLY A 300 -11.86 -28.93 12.41
N ARG A 301 -10.82 -28.91 11.55
CA ARG A 301 -9.44 -29.19 11.93
C ARG A 301 -8.98 -28.20 13.01
N LYS A 302 -8.42 -28.75 14.10
CA LYS A 302 -7.74 -27.97 15.16
C LYS A 302 -6.32 -27.55 14.79
N GLN A 303 -5.92 -27.69 13.53
CA GLN A 303 -4.58 -27.31 13.05
C GLN A 303 -4.59 -25.87 12.56
N ALA A 304 -3.43 -25.22 12.64
CA ALA A 304 -3.27 -23.87 12.11
C ALA A 304 -3.28 -23.92 10.57
N ILE A 305 -4.03 -23.01 9.95
CA ILE A 305 -4.03 -22.77 8.51
C ILE A 305 -2.67 -22.18 8.11
N LEU A 306 -2.19 -21.21 8.88
CA LEU A 306 -0.91 -20.53 8.68
C LEU A 306 -0.15 -20.49 10.00
N GLN A 307 1.17 -20.61 9.93
CA GLN A 307 2.04 -20.47 11.08
C GLN A 307 3.31 -19.70 10.68
N GLU A 308 3.84 -18.92 11.62
CA GLU A 308 5.09 -18.20 11.46
C GLU A 308 5.83 -18.15 12.79
N HIS A 309 7.13 -18.40 12.77
CA HIS A 309 7.98 -18.47 13.95
C HIS A 309 8.87 -17.22 14.07
N SER A 310 9.57 -17.08 15.19
CA SER A 310 10.49 -15.96 15.43
C SER A 310 9.82 -14.58 15.26
N ILE A 311 8.57 -14.48 15.74
CA ILE A 311 7.77 -13.27 15.70
C ILE A 311 7.98 -12.47 16.97
N ILE A 312 8.31 -11.19 16.78
CA ILE A 312 8.36 -10.20 17.86
C ILE A 312 7.03 -9.43 17.85
N MET A 313 6.32 -9.47 18.96
CA MET A 313 5.10 -8.69 19.17
C MET A 313 5.42 -7.37 19.87
N ARG A 314 4.70 -6.32 19.50
CA ARG A 314 4.67 -5.03 20.21
C ARG A 314 3.23 -4.59 20.40
N THR A 315 2.94 -3.92 21.50
CA THR A 315 1.61 -3.38 21.80
C THR A 315 1.66 -1.86 21.94
N GLY A 316 0.53 -1.18 21.80
CA GLY A 316 0.45 0.24 22.11
C GLY A 316 -0.92 0.84 21.80
N GLY A 317 -1.08 2.12 22.11
CA GLY A 317 -2.28 2.88 21.73
C GLY A 317 -2.36 3.14 20.22
N LYS A 318 -3.54 3.57 19.74
CA LYS A 318 -3.79 3.89 18.32
C LYS A 318 -2.88 5.00 17.75
N ALA A 319 -2.46 5.96 18.57
CA ALA A 319 -1.59 7.08 18.16
C ALA A 319 -0.30 7.23 18.99
N GLY A 320 0.02 6.25 19.85
CA GLY A 320 1.12 6.33 20.82
C GLY A 320 2.41 5.61 20.39
N SER A 321 3.44 5.72 21.24
CA SER A 321 4.62 4.84 21.16
C SER A 321 4.18 3.38 21.35
N LEU A 322 4.92 2.48 20.70
CA LEU A 322 4.78 1.06 20.94
C LEU A 322 5.63 0.67 22.15
N SER A 323 5.21 -0.38 22.85
CA SER A 323 5.98 -1.05 23.89
C SER A 323 7.33 -1.54 23.37
N ALA A 324 8.21 -1.90 24.30
CA ALA A 324 9.32 -2.78 23.98
C ALA A 324 8.79 -4.05 23.30
N GLY A 325 9.60 -4.62 22.40
CA GLY A 325 9.29 -5.91 21.79
C GLY A 325 9.28 -7.00 22.85
N THR A 326 8.40 -7.96 22.68
CA THR A 326 8.45 -9.23 23.41
C THR A 326 9.71 -10.01 23.03
N GLY A 327 9.95 -11.13 23.71
CA GLY A 327 10.78 -12.20 23.15
C GLY A 327 10.18 -12.77 21.86
N GLU A 328 10.88 -13.72 21.25
CA GLU A 328 10.38 -14.44 20.09
C GLU A 328 9.20 -15.34 20.47
N GLY A 329 8.20 -15.37 19.61
CA GLY A 329 7.03 -16.24 19.73
C GLY A 329 6.60 -16.78 18.38
N THR A 330 5.53 -17.57 18.39
CA THR A 330 4.91 -18.16 17.20
C THR A 330 3.54 -17.55 16.98
N LEU A 331 3.27 -17.11 15.75
CA LEU A 331 1.96 -16.63 15.33
C LEU A 331 1.27 -17.72 14.53
N SER A 332 0.06 -18.12 14.92
CA SER A 332 -0.70 -19.19 14.25
C SER A 332 -2.12 -18.73 13.96
N LEU A 333 -2.59 -18.90 12.72
CA LEU A 333 -3.95 -18.59 12.30
C LEU A 333 -4.76 -19.87 12.23
N TYR A 334 -5.88 -19.89 12.95
CA TYR A 334 -6.92 -20.91 12.92
C TYR A 334 -8.19 -20.33 12.27
N PRO A 335 -9.18 -21.17 11.93
CA PRO A 335 -10.42 -20.70 11.32
C PRO A 335 -11.19 -19.64 12.13
N ASP A 336 -11.12 -19.69 13.47
CA ASP A 336 -11.88 -18.83 14.39
C ASP A 336 -11.03 -17.77 15.10
N ARG A 337 -9.70 -17.94 15.13
CA ARG A 337 -8.80 -17.09 15.92
C ARG A 337 -7.38 -17.04 15.37
N LEU A 338 -6.68 -15.95 15.68
CA LEU A 338 -5.23 -15.89 15.64
C LEU A 338 -4.68 -16.14 17.05
N VAL A 339 -3.57 -16.87 17.17
CA VAL A 339 -2.90 -17.15 18.45
C VAL A 339 -1.46 -16.69 18.39
N TYR A 340 -1.01 -15.94 19.39
CA TYR A 340 0.39 -15.63 19.61
C TYR A 340 0.91 -16.35 20.84
N ALA A 341 1.81 -17.32 20.62
CA ALA A 341 2.42 -18.13 21.65
C ALA A 341 3.82 -17.62 21.99
N PHE A 342 4.07 -17.30 23.26
CA PHE A 342 5.36 -16.76 23.72
C PHE A 342 6.44 -17.83 23.92
N GLY A 343 6.07 -19.11 23.87
CA GLY A 343 6.92 -20.24 24.27
C GLY A 343 7.05 -20.41 25.79
N LYS A 344 6.99 -19.31 26.57
CA LYS A 344 6.87 -19.32 28.04
C LYS A 344 5.82 -18.30 28.49
N GLY A 345 4.80 -18.76 29.23
CA GLY A 345 3.67 -17.93 29.68
C GLY A 345 2.40 -18.20 28.88
N PRO A 346 1.28 -17.53 29.24
CA PRO A 346 0.00 -17.73 28.58
C PRO A 346 -0.01 -17.16 27.16
N ASP A 347 -0.59 -17.92 26.23
CA ASP A 347 -0.82 -17.47 24.86
C ASP A 347 -1.86 -16.35 24.82
N ILE A 348 -1.77 -15.49 23.80
CA ILE A 348 -2.82 -14.50 23.52
C ILE A 348 -3.64 -14.99 22.34
N HIS A 349 -4.95 -15.02 22.55
CA HIS A 349 -5.93 -15.40 21.54
C HIS A 349 -6.65 -14.16 21.04
N PHE A 350 -6.75 -14.04 19.71
CA PHE A 350 -7.46 -12.99 19.01
C PHE A 350 -8.58 -13.63 18.18
N PRO A 351 -9.80 -13.80 18.74
CA PRO A 351 -10.95 -14.24 17.94
C PRO A 351 -11.12 -13.35 16.72
N ILE A 352 -11.32 -13.94 15.54
CA ILE A 352 -11.38 -13.18 14.27
C ILE A 352 -12.52 -12.17 14.28
N SER A 353 -13.65 -12.52 14.90
CA SER A 353 -14.83 -11.67 15.12
C SER A 353 -14.50 -10.39 15.91
N ASP A 354 -13.51 -10.45 16.79
CA ASP A 354 -13.21 -9.37 17.74
C ASP A 354 -12.08 -8.46 17.24
N ILE A 355 -11.44 -8.82 16.13
CA ILE A 355 -10.45 -7.98 15.47
C ILE A 355 -11.18 -6.84 14.75
N SER A 356 -11.20 -5.67 15.38
CA SER A 356 -11.84 -4.45 14.85
C SER A 356 -11.11 -3.80 13.66
N GLY A 357 -9.92 -4.27 13.32
CA GLY A 357 -9.21 -3.83 12.11
C GLY A 357 -7.81 -4.41 11.98
N ASP A 358 -7.37 -4.63 10.74
CA ASP A 358 -6.06 -5.14 10.37
C ASP A 358 -5.38 -4.30 9.29
N ASN A 359 -4.04 -4.24 9.32
CA ASN A 359 -3.25 -3.47 8.36
C ASN A 359 -1.87 -4.11 8.17
N ILE A 360 -1.26 -3.86 7.02
CA ILE A 360 0.14 -4.21 6.76
C ILE A 360 0.98 -2.94 6.75
N GLN A 361 1.85 -2.82 7.75
CA GLN A 361 2.70 -1.65 7.96
C GLN A 361 4.14 -1.89 7.46
N PHE A 362 4.76 -0.87 6.85
CA PHE A 362 6.14 -0.89 6.31
C PHE A 362 6.52 -2.08 5.40
N ASN A 363 5.54 -2.77 4.81
CA ASN A 363 5.67 -3.91 3.87
C ASN A 363 5.71 -5.32 4.50
N ASN A 364 5.93 -5.48 5.81
CA ASN A 364 6.11 -6.81 6.41
C ASN A 364 5.64 -6.93 7.87
N GLN A 365 4.89 -5.94 8.38
CA GLN A 365 4.40 -5.95 9.75
C GLN A 365 2.89 -6.10 9.71
N LEU A 366 2.37 -7.16 10.32
CA LEU A 366 0.94 -7.33 10.52
C LEU A 366 0.53 -6.51 11.75
N GLU A 367 -0.50 -5.68 11.60
CA GLU A 367 -1.09 -4.91 12.67
C GLU A 367 -2.54 -5.30 12.88
N LEU A 368 -2.95 -5.48 14.13
CA LEU A 368 -4.32 -5.81 14.52
C LEU A 368 -4.79 -4.87 15.62
N ILE A 369 -6.05 -4.48 15.59
CA ILE A 369 -6.72 -3.75 16.67
C ILE A 369 -7.67 -4.69 17.39
N PHE A 370 -7.32 -5.04 18.63
CA PHE A 370 -8.09 -5.92 19.49
C PHE A 370 -8.28 -5.23 20.86
N ASN A 371 -9.51 -5.18 21.37
CA ASN A 371 -9.84 -4.49 22.63
C ASN A 371 -9.28 -3.06 22.73
N LYS A 372 -9.35 -2.30 21.62
CA LYS A 372 -8.83 -0.93 21.48
C LYS A 372 -7.29 -0.80 21.60
N VAL A 373 -6.57 -1.91 21.70
CA VAL A 373 -5.10 -1.97 21.72
C VAL A 373 -4.60 -2.35 20.33
N LEU A 374 -3.53 -1.68 19.87
CA LEU A 374 -2.82 -2.07 18.66
C LEU A 374 -1.79 -3.14 19.00
N TYR A 375 -1.86 -4.27 18.31
CA TYR A 375 -0.85 -5.32 18.31
C TYR A 375 -0.12 -5.30 16.97
N ARG A 376 1.20 -5.41 17.02
CA ARG A 376 2.04 -5.44 15.83
C ARG A 376 2.98 -6.63 15.88
N PHE A 377 2.96 -7.43 14.82
CA PHE A 377 3.76 -8.63 14.64
C PHE A 377 4.79 -8.38 13.55
N LYS A 378 6.05 -8.73 13.83
CA LYS A 378 7.16 -8.62 12.88
C LYS A 378 8.09 -9.81 13.04
N SER A 379 8.47 -10.46 11.94
CA SER A 379 9.51 -11.48 12.01
C SER A 379 10.90 -10.88 12.23
N LYS A 380 11.75 -11.60 12.95
CA LYS A 380 13.13 -11.21 13.23
C LYS A 380 13.94 -10.95 11.95
N ASN A 381 13.81 -11.83 10.96
CA ASN A 381 14.48 -11.71 9.65
C ASN A 381 13.83 -10.65 8.72
N GLY A 382 12.63 -10.16 9.05
CA GLY A 382 11.88 -9.22 8.23
C GLY A 382 11.40 -9.78 6.88
N ARG A 383 11.35 -11.09 6.69
CA ARG A 383 10.90 -11.75 5.44
C ARG A 383 9.46 -12.28 5.50
N MET A 384 8.81 -12.27 6.66
CA MET A 384 7.42 -12.72 6.82
C MET A 384 6.48 -12.05 5.81
N SER A 385 5.62 -12.87 5.20
CA SER A 385 4.48 -12.41 4.42
C SER A 385 3.33 -11.99 5.34
N ALA A 386 3.37 -10.75 5.81
CA ALA A 386 2.21 -10.14 6.48
C ALA A 386 0.98 -10.07 5.54
N TYR A 387 1.23 -10.06 4.21
CA TYR A 387 0.21 -10.09 3.17
C TYR A 387 -0.64 -11.34 3.23
N ARG A 388 -0.01 -12.50 3.36
CA ARG A 388 -0.69 -13.79 3.50
C ARG A 388 -1.64 -13.84 4.70
N PHE A 389 -1.18 -13.43 5.88
CA PHE A 389 -2.03 -13.41 7.08
C PHE A 389 -3.22 -12.46 6.92
N ALA A 390 -2.99 -11.25 6.40
CA ALA A 390 -4.07 -10.30 6.16
C ALA A 390 -5.10 -10.86 5.17
N LYS A 391 -4.65 -11.51 4.10
CA LYS A 391 -5.54 -12.12 3.10
C LYS A 391 -6.31 -13.30 3.65
N ALA A 392 -5.69 -14.16 4.45
CA ALA A 392 -6.39 -15.27 5.08
C ALA A 392 -7.46 -14.78 6.08
N ILE A 393 -7.17 -13.74 6.87
CA ILE A 393 -8.16 -13.13 7.77
C ILE A 393 -9.31 -12.50 6.98
N GLU A 394 -9.03 -11.82 5.87
CA GLU A 394 -10.04 -11.26 4.96
C GLU A 394 -10.94 -12.37 4.41
N THR A 395 -10.36 -13.48 3.93
CA THR A 395 -11.10 -14.65 3.44
C THR A 395 -11.97 -15.30 4.51
N ILE A 396 -11.46 -15.49 5.72
CA ILE A 396 -12.23 -16.07 6.84
C ILE A 396 -13.47 -15.21 7.11
N ARG A 397 -13.31 -13.88 7.16
CA ARG A 397 -14.43 -12.96 7.40
C ARG A 397 -15.46 -13.01 6.28
N SER A 398 -15.04 -13.02 5.02
CA SER A 398 -15.96 -13.07 3.89
C SER A 398 -16.75 -14.38 3.78
N MET A 399 -16.32 -15.44 4.47
CA MET A 399 -17.05 -16.72 4.53
C MET A 399 -17.94 -16.84 5.78
N ALA A 400 -17.79 -15.94 6.75
CA ALA A 400 -18.60 -15.89 7.96
C ALA A 400 -19.82 -14.96 7.83
N ASP A 401 -19.73 -13.98 6.93
CA ASP A 401 -20.84 -13.15 6.44
C ASP A 401 -21.69 -13.92 5.42
#